data_AF-A0A1V9E7D6-F1
#
_entry.id   AF-A0A1V9E7D6-F1
#
_cell.length_a   1.000
_cell.length_b   1.000
_cell.length_c   1.000
_cell.angle_alpha   90.00
_cell.angle_beta   90.00
_cell.angle_gamma   90.00
#
_symmetry.space_group_name_H-M   'P 1'
#
loop_
_entity.id
_entity.type
_entity.pdbx_description
1 polymer ?
#
loop_
_entity_poly.entity_id
_entity_poly.type
_entity_poly.pdbx_seq_one_letter_code
_entity_poly.pdbx_strand_id
1 'polypeptide(L)'
;MTIISIKEYFLARCDEIISLSHRGDPWTFLCGSAMIDYLTNMTTGNSTRVRYINFIEDYFAQVNILYKEFTYQSGDKDLPTQMYVVLRCGIVHSFSLIPNNLGISYGGRIRSILLAHEKNGHSHFETYIKDGMDSVIFTAEGFAMDIKNVVLSVFKKATTDQNLETQILAYVQSYPPILGRFS
;
A
#
# COMPACT_ATOMS: atom_id res chain seq x y z
N MET A 1 8.39 -19.94 -12.40
CA MET A 1 7.37 -18.94 -12.78
C MET A 1 8.07 -17.88 -13.61
N THR A 2 7.47 -17.36 -14.69
CA THR A 2 8.10 -16.30 -15.51
C THR A 2 7.68 -14.94 -14.98
N ILE A 3 8.43 -13.88 -15.29
CA ILE A 3 8.06 -12.52 -14.86
C ILE A 3 6.65 -12.13 -15.36
N ILE A 4 6.28 -12.61 -16.55
CA ILE A 4 4.96 -12.42 -17.15
C ILE A 4 3.87 -13.11 -16.31
N SER A 5 4.04 -14.39 -15.97
CA SER A 5 3.01 -15.09 -15.18
C SER A 5 2.92 -14.61 -13.73
N ILE A 6 4.02 -14.12 -13.17
CA ILE A 6 4.00 -13.41 -11.87
C ILE A 6 3.18 -12.13 -11.99
N LYS A 7 3.44 -11.29 -13.01
CA LYS A 7 2.67 -10.07 -13.25
C LYS A 7 1.17 -10.35 -13.39
N GLU A 8 0.80 -11.34 -14.20
CA GLU A 8 -0.60 -11.73 -14.41
C GLU A 8 -1.28 -12.15 -13.10
N TYR A 9 -0.58 -12.92 -12.26
CA TYR A 9 -1.08 -13.28 -10.94
C TYR A 9 -1.38 -12.04 -10.09
N PHE A 10 -0.45 -11.08 -10.00
CA PHE A 10 -0.64 -9.89 -9.17
C PHE A 10 -1.73 -8.98 -9.72
N LEU A 11 -1.85 -8.85 -11.05
CA LEU A 11 -2.95 -8.10 -11.66
C LEU A 11 -4.31 -8.72 -11.34
N ALA A 12 -4.43 -10.05 -11.35
CA ALA A 12 -5.67 -10.72 -10.95
C ALA A 12 -6.03 -10.45 -9.47
N ARG A 13 -5.04 -10.42 -8.56
CA ARG A 13 -5.28 -10.03 -7.16
C ARG A 13 -5.68 -8.56 -7.03
N CYS A 14 -5.10 -7.67 -7.84
CA CYS A 14 -5.52 -6.26 -7.88
C CYS A 14 -6.96 -6.11 -8.35
N ASP A 15 -7.39 -6.90 -9.35
CA ASP A 15 -8.79 -6.87 -9.81
C ASP A 15 -9.76 -7.34 -8.71
N GLU A 16 -9.37 -8.32 -7.90
CA GLU A 16 -10.12 -8.71 -6.70
C GLU A 16 -10.19 -7.57 -5.67
N ILE A 17 -9.07 -6.89 -5.39
CA ILE A 17 -9.03 -5.73 -4.47
C ILE A 17 -9.93 -4.60 -4.99
N ILE A 18 -9.90 -4.30 -6.30
CA ILE A 18 -10.79 -3.31 -6.91
C ILE A 18 -12.25 -3.72 -6.74
N SER A 19 -12.59 -4.99 -6.96
CA SER A 19 -13.94 -5.50 -6.72
C SER A 19 -14.39 -5.29 -5.26
N LEU A 20 -13.49 -5.52 -4.29
CA LEU A 20 -13.77 -5.26 -2.88
C LEU A 20 -14.06 -3.77 -2.60
N SER A 21 -13.41 -2.86 -3.32
CA SER A 21 -13.52 -1.40 -3.07
C SER A 21 -14.96 -0.88 -3.14
N HIS A 22 -15.79 -1.53 -3.97
CA HIS A 22 -17.19 -1.15 -4.17
C HIS A 22 -18.14 -1.64 -3.06
N ARG A 23 -17.70 -2.58 -2.21
CA ARG A 23 -18.55 -3.20 -1.18
C ARG A 23 -18.91 -2.25 -0.04
N GLY A 24 -18.14 -1.19 0.18
CA GLY A 24 -18.34 -0.27 1.31
C GLY A 24 -17.84 -0.82 2.65
N ASP A 25 -17.06 -1.89 2.62
CA ASP A 25 -16.45 -2.51 3.79
C ASP A 25 -14.91 -2.31 3.77
N PRO A 26 -14.22 -2.41 4.92
CA PRO A 26 -12.82 -2.05 5.01
C PRO A 26 -11.86 -3.11 4.44
N TRP A 27 -12.36 -4.22 3.88
CA TRP A 27 -11.52 -5.34 3.45
C TRP A 27 -10.55 -4.95 2.34
N THR A 28 -10.93 -4.02 1.47
CA THR A 28 -10.06 -3.44 0.44
C THR A 28 -8.76 -2.90 1.02
N PHE A 29 -8.83 -2.22 2.16
CA PHE A 29 -7.65 -1.63 2.79
C PHE A 29 -6.76 -2.68 3.42
N LEU A 30 -7.33 -3.74 4.03
CA LEU A 30 -6.54 -4.85 4.53
C LEU A 30 -5.81 -5.58 3.40
N CYS A 31 -6.54 -5.97 2.34
CA CYS A 31 -5.96 -6.67 1.20
C CYS A 31 -4.93 -5.80 0.47
N GLY A 32 -5.23 -4.51 0.30
CA GLY A 32 -4.31 -3.55 -0.30
C GLY A 32 -3.05 -3.34 0.54
N SER A 33 -3.17 -3.21 1.86
CA SER A 33 -2.03 -3.05 2.77
C SER A 33 -1.12 -4.29 2.77
N ALA A 34 -1.72 -5.48 2.76
CA ALA A 34 -0.98 -6.73 2.63
C ALA A 34 -0.25 -6.83 1.28
N MET A 35 -0.89 -6.38 0.19
CA MET A 35 -0.27 -6.32 -1.13
C MET A 35 0.95 -5.40 -1.13
N ILE A 36 0.87 -4.21 -0.52
CA ILE A 36 2.01 -3.29 -0.42
C ILE A 36 3.17 -3.92 0.35
N ASP A 37 2.91 -4.59 1.48
CA ASP A 37 3.95 -5.26 2.25
C ASP A 37 4.60 -6.38 1.43
N TYR A 38 3.80 -7.16 0.69
CA TYR A 38 4.32 -8.19 -0.20
C TYR A 38 5.19 -7.59 -1.32
N LEU A 39 4.72 -6.54 -2.00
CA LEU A 39 5.48 -5.88 -3.07
C LEU A 39 6.79 -5.28 -2.56
N THR A 40 6.78 -4.72 -1.34
CA THR A 40 7.99 -4.22 -0.68
C THR A 40 9.00 -5.34 -0.46
N ASN A 41 8.58 -6.47 0.11
CA ASN A 41 9.45 -7.63 0.29
C ASN A 41 9.94 -8.19 -1.06
N MET A 42 9.07 -8.27 -2.06
CA MET A 42 9.39 -8.83 -3.37
C MET A 42 10.40 -7.99 -4.14
N THR A 43 10.28 -6.67 -4.08
CA THR A 43 11.16 -5.75 -4.82
C THR A 43 12.45 -5.43 -4.10
N THR A 44 12.50 -5.61 -2.78
CA THR A 44 13.67 -5.21 -1.98
C THR A 44 14.28 -6.35 -1.15
N GLY A 45 13.67 -7.53 -1.11
CA GLY A 45 14.12 -8.69 -0.35
C GLY A 45 13.76 -8.70 1.15
N ASN A 46 13.26 -7.59 1.71
CA ASN A 46 12.65 -7.54 3.05
C ASN A 46 11.77 -6.29 3.22
N SER A 47 10.83 -6.31 4.16
CA SER A 47 9.99 -5.14 4.49
C SER A 47 10.35 -4.54 5.84
N THR A 48 11.60 -4.06 5.93
CA THR A 48 11.99 -3.18 7.03
C THR A 48 11.30 -1.82 6.88
N ARG A 49 11.18 -1.05 7.97
CA ARG A 49 10.56 0.29 7.97
C ARG A 49 11.09 1.18 6.84
N VAL A 50 12.43 1.28 6.74
CA VAL A 50 13.09 2.13 5.74
C VAL A 50 12.74 1.66 4.33
N ARG A 51 12.75 0.34 4.07
CA ARG A 51 12.42 -0.19 2.74
C ARG A 51 10.96 0.00 2.37
N TYR A 52 10.04 -0.12 3.32
CA TYR A 52 8.63 0.17 3.09
C TYR A 52 8.43 1.66 2.74
N ILE A 53 9.02 2.57 3.52
CA ILE A 53 8.94 4.01 3.27
C ILE A 53 9.51 4.34 1.88
N ASN A 54 10.72 3.85 1.57
CA ASN A 54 11.33 4.05 0.27
C ASN A 54 10.48 3.45 -0.86
N PHE A 55 9.85 2.29 -0.65
CA PHE A 55 8.96 1.70 -1.64
C PHE A 55 7.76 2.61 -1.95
N ILE A 56 7.17 3.25 -0.95
CA ILE A 56 6.11 4.25 -1.17
C ILE A 56 6.66 5.46 -1.93
N GLU A 57 7.79 6.02 -1.49
CA GLU A 57 8.39 7.20 -2.12
C GLU A 57 8.89 6.95 -3.55
N ASP A 58 9.29 5.73 -3.87
CA ASP A 58 9.84 5.37 -5.16
C ASP A 58 8.76 4.90 -6.14
N TYR A 59 7.83 4.03 -5.72
CA TYR A 59 6.85 3.43 -6.63
C TYR A 59 5.47 4.07 -6.55
N PHE A 60 4.95 4.33 -5.35
CA PHE A 60 3.63 4.97 -5.21
C PHE A 60 3.67 6.42 -5.67
N ALA A 61 4.76 7.16 -5.40
CA ALA A 61 4.92 8.54 -5.87
C ALA A 61 4.96 8.68 -7.40
N GLN A 62 5.34 7.62 -8.13
CA GLN A 62 5.26 7.60 -9.60
C GLN A 62 3.82 7.51 -10.12
N VAL A 63 2.94 6.90 -9.34
CA VAL A 63 1.50 6.80 -9.66
C VAL A 63 0.78 8.07 -9.25
N ASN A 64 1.02 8.53 -8.02
CA ASN A 64 0.49 9.78 -7.50
C ASN A 64 1.52 10.44 -6.58
N ILE A 65 2.01 11.62 -6.99
CA ILE A 65 3.05 12.35 -6.26
C ILE A 65 2.66 12.68 -4.81
N LEU A 66 1.36 12.73 -4.49
CA LEU A 66 0.87 13.01 -3.14
C LEU A 66 1.30 11.94 -2.12
N TYR A 67 1.60 10.71 -2.53
CA TYR A 67 2.18 9.72 -1.59
C TYR A 67 3.48 10.20 -0.96
N LYS A 68 4.24 11.08 -1.65
CA LYS A 68 5.48 11.67 -1.16
C LYS A 68 5.31 13.12 -0.70
N GLU A 69 4.53 13.91 -1.42
CA GLU A 69 4.46 15.36 -1.21
C GLU A 69 3.22 15.83 -0.43
N PHE A 70 2.31 14.92 -0.05
CA PHE A 70 1.16 15.30 0.77
C PHE A 70 1.64 15.99 2.05
N THR A 71 1.07 17.16 2.29
CA THR A 71 1.38 18.00 3.43
C THR A 71 0.13 18.13 4.29
N TYR A 72 0.25 17.69 5.53
CA TYR A 72 -0.79 17.81 6.54
C TYR A 72 -1.01 19.29 6.92
N GLN A 73 -2.14 19.62 7.54
CA GLN A 73 -2.39 20.99 7.99
C GLN A 73 -1.36 21.47 9.03
N SER A 74 -0.82 20.54 9.83
CA SER A 74 0.30 20.76 10.75
C SER A 74 1.60 21.17 10.06
N GLY A 75 1.72 20.97 8.74
CA GLY A 75 2.94 21.14 7.96
C GLY A 75 3.80 19.88 7.86
N ASP A 76 3.40 18.78 8.53
CA ASP A 76 4.11 17.50 8.43
C ASP A 76 4.04 16.95 7.00
N LYS A 77 5.15 16.37 6.53
CA LYS A 77 5.28 15.68 5.23
C LYS A 77 5.72 14.24 5.43
N ASP A 78 4.93 13.47 6.16
CA ASP A 78 5.32 12.15 6.67
C ASP A 78 4.37 11.02 6.26
N LEU A 79 3.56 11.22 5.21
CA LEU A 79 2.58 10.23 4.75
C LEU A 79 3.17 8.82 4.55
N PRO A 80 4.36 8.61 3.94
CA PRO A 80 4.96 7.28 3.86
C PRO A 80 5.19 6.62 5.23
N THR A 81 5.59 7.42 6.23
CA THR A 81 5.74 6.96 7.62
C THR A 81 4.37 6.62 8.22
N GLN A 82 3.36 7.45 7.99
CA GLN A 82 2.00 7.19 8.46
C GLN A 82 1.38 5.94 7.79
N MET A 83 1.66 5.68 6.51
CA MET A 83 1.26 4.43 5.86
C MET A 83 1.94 3.22 6.50
N TYR A 84 3.23 3.29 6.83
CA TYR A 84 3.91 2.20 7.51
C TYR A 84 3.27 1.87 8.87
N VAL A 85 3.01 2.89 9.71
CA VAL A 85 2.51 2.67 11.07
C VAL A 85 1.00 2.34 11.12
N VAL A 86 0.20 2.87 10.20
CA VAL A 86 -1.26 2.63 10.15
C VAL A 86 -1.59 1.39 9.33
N LEU A 87 -1.06 1.27 8.10
CA LEU A 87 -1.45 0.19 7.19
C LEU A 87 -0.72 -1.11 7.56
N ARG A 88 0.60 -1.09 7.63
CA ARG A 88 1.37 -2.31 7.92
C ARG A 88 1.31 -2.68 9.40
N CYS A 89 1.75 -1.80 10.29
CA CYS A 89 1.76 -2.10 11.73
C CYS A 89 0.36 -2.16 12.34
N GLY A 90 -0.57 -1.31 11.89
CA GLY A 90 -1.95 -1.28 12.36
C GLY A 90 -2.81 -2.35 11.69
N ILE A 91 -3.17 -2.15 10.42
CA ILE A 91 -4.18 -2.99 9.74
C ILE A 91 -3.68 -4.43 9.58
N VAL A 92 -2.48 -4.63 9.06
CA VAL A 92 -1.97 -5.99 8.75
C VAL A 92 -1.54 -6.73 10.03
N HIS A 93 -0.78 -6.09 10.93
CA HIS A 93 -0.21 -6.79 12.09
C HIS A 93 -1.06 -6.72 13.37
N SER A 94 -1.94 -5.72 13.50
CA SER A 94 -2.71 -5.49 14.74
C SER A 94 -4.24 -5.43 14.52
N PHE A 95 -4.70 -5.60 13.27
CA PHE A 95 -6.11 -5.48 12.88
C PHE A 95 -6.77 -4.18 13.41
N SER A 96 -6.04 -3.06 13.32
CA SER A 96 -6.43 -1.75 13.88
C SER A 96 -6.03 -0.60 12.96
N LEU A 97 -6.77 0.51 12.99
CA LEU A 97 -6.44 1.75 12.27
C LEU A 97 -5.65 2.75 13.12
N ILE A 98 -5.23 2.32 14.30
CA ILE A 98 -4.48 3.14 15.24
C ILE A 98 -3.11 2.50 15.42
N PRO A 99 -2.02 3.27 15.30
CA PRO A 99 -0.70 2.74 15.59
C PRO A 99 -0.64 2.23 17.03
N ASN A 100 -0.08 1.05 17.23
CA ASN A 100 0.23 0.55 18.58
C ASN A 100 1.39 1.35 19.21
N ASN A 101 1.73 1.09 20.48
CA ASN A 101 2.80 1.83 21.19
C ASN A 101 4.13 1.83 20.42
N LEU A 102 4.46 0.73 19.74
CA LEU A 102 5.65 0.65 18.90
C LEU A 102 5.52 1.54 17.65
N GLY A 103 4.36 1.53 16.98
CA GLY A 103 4.07 2.43 15.86
C GLY A 103 4.16 3.91 16.25
N ILE A 104 3.66 4.28 17.43
CA ILE A 104 3.79 5.65 17.98
C ILE A 104 5.27 5.99 18.19
N SER A 105 6.08 5.07 18.75
CA SER A 105 7.53 5.29 18.91
C SER A 105 8.28 5.48 17.59
N TYR A 106 7.70 5.06 16.46
CA TYR A 106 8.23 5.29 15.11
C TYR A 106 7.67 6.54 14.43
N GLY A 107 7.02 7.43 15.18
CA GLY A 107 6.43 8.67 14.65
C GLY A 107 5.00 8.51 14.15
N GLY A 108 4.33 7.40 14.47
CA GLY A 108 2.94 7.19 14.12
C GLY A 108 2.01 8.14 14.86
N ARG A 109 1.13 8.81 14.11
CA ARG A 109 0.11 9.71 14.65
C ARG A 109 -1.25 9.03 14.58
N ILE A 110 -2.04 9.16 15.64
CA ILE A 110 -3.39 8.60 15.68
C ILE A 110 -4.25 9.33 14.66
N ARG A 111 -5.01 8.58 13.84
CA ARG A 111 -5.92 9.13 12.82
C ARG A 111 -5.22 10.01 11.79
N SER A 112 -3.95 9.77 11.47
CA SER A 112 -3.27 10.44 10.36
C SER A 112 -3.77 10.00 8.97
N ILE A 113 -4.44 8.84 8.90
CA ILE A 113 -5.11 8.33 7.71
C ILE A 113 -6.54 7.95 8.09
N LEU A 114 -7.53 8.43 7.33
CA LEU A 114 -8.93 8.02 7.44
C LEU A 114 -9.32 7.20 6.22
N LEU A 115 -10.06 6.13 6.46
CA LEU A 115 -10.54 5.24 5.41
C LEU A 115 -11.96 5.64 5.00
N ALA A 116 -12.19 5.80 3.70
CA ALA A 116 -13.47 6.22 3.16
C ALA A 116 -13.80 5.49 1.85
N HIS A 117 -14.95 5.81 1.29
CA HIS A 117 -15.36 5.39 -0.04
C HIS A 117 -15.81 6.62 -0.83
N GLU A 118 -15.51 6.65 -2.13
CA GLU A 118 -15.91 7.76 -3.02
C GLU A 118 -17.42 7.92 -3.11
N LYS A 119 -18.16 6.81 -3.01
CA LYS A 119 -19.64 6.82 -2.97
C LYS A 119 -20.24 7.65 -1.83
N ASN A 120 -19.43 7.97 -0.80
CA ASN A 120 -19.84 8.81 0.32
C ASN A 120 -19.44 10.28 0.14
N GLY A 121 -18.96 10.68 -1.03
CA GLY A 121 -18.62 12.07 -1.36
C GLY A 121 -17.21 12.50 -0.96
N HIS A 122 -16.34 11.56 -0.61
CA HIS A 122 -14.93 11.84 -0.27
C HIS A 122 -14.01 11.66 -1.47
N SER A 123 -12.92 12.43 -1.52
CA SER A 123 -11.89 12.27 -2.56
C SER A 123 -10.62 11.62 -2.00
N HIS A 124 -9.94 10.83 -2.83
CA HIS A 124 -8.63 10.28 -2.48
C HIS A 124 -7.63 11.43 -2.26
N PHE A 125 -6.87 11.40 -1.17
CA PHE A 125 -5.99 12.48 -0.69
C PHE A 125 -6.68 13.77 -0.21
N GLU A 126 -7.99 13.75 0.03
CA GLU A 126 -8.66 14.88 0.68
C GLU A 126 -8.14 15.05 2.12
N THR A 127 -7.81 16.29 2.50
CA THR A 127 -7.49 16.63 3.89
C THR A 127 -8.76 16.72 4.71
N TYR A 128 -8.81 16.01 5.83
CA TYR A 128 -9.93 16.03 6.76
C TYR A 128 -9.52 16.62 8.11
N ILE A 129 -10.14 17.76 8.45
CA ILE A 129 -9.89 18.48 9.69
C ILE A 129 -11.17 18.54 10.52
N LYS A 130 -11.21 17.81 11.63
CA LYS A 130 -12.33 17.85 12.58
C LYS A 130 -11.91 17.38 13.96
N ASP A 131 -12.40 18.02 15.01
CA ASP A 131 -12.18 17.60 16.41
C ASP A 131 -10.69 17.38 16.76
N GLY A 132 -9.81 18.23 16.22
CA GLY A 132 -8.35 18.13 16.40
C GLY A 132 -7.66 17.05 15.55
N MET A 133 -8.37 16.39 14.65
CA MET A 133 -7.79 15.50 13.65
C MET A 133 -7.21 16.29 12.47
N ASP A 134 -6.04 15.84 12.01
CA ASP A 134 -5.40 16.30 10.79
C ASP A 134 -5.03 15.05 9.97
N SER A 135 -5.94 14.68 9.08
CA SER A 135 -5.92 13.38 8.41
C SER A 135 -5.88 13.54 6.90
N VAL A 136 -5.24 12.58 6.23
CA VAL A 136 -5.50 12.33 4.81
C VAL A 136 -6.59 11.28 4.65
N ILE A 137 -7.49 11.46 3.69
CA ILE A 137 -8.49 10.46 3.34
C ILE A 137 -7.94 9.54 2.26
N PHE A 138 -7.93 8.24 2.55
CA PHE A 138 -7.78 7.19 1.54
C PHE A 138 -9.16 6.64 1.20
N THR A 139 -9.65 6.95 0.00
CA THR A 139 -10.79 6.24 -0.57
C THR A 139 -10.40 4.84 -1.03
N ALA A 140 -11.30 3.86 -0.85
CA ALA A 140 -11.05 2.47 -1.21
C ALA A 140 -10.82 2.31 -2.71
N GLU A 141 -11.57 3.03 -3.54
CA GLU A 141 -11.51 2.99 -4.99
C GLU A 141 -10.17 3.55 -5.51
N GLY A 142 -9.81 4.76 -5.11
CA GLY A 142 -8.51 5.37 -5.43
C GLY A 142 -7.33 4.53 -4.95
N PHE A 143 -7.38 4.06 -3.70
CA PHE A 143 -6.31 3.24 -3.12
C PHE A 143 -6.11 1.92 -3.88
N ALA A 144 -7.19 1.22 -4.22
CA ALA A 144 -7.13 -0.04 -4.98
C ALA A 144 -6.55 0.17 -6.39
N MET A 145 -6.94 1.26 -7.05
CA MET A 145 -6.43 1.60 -8.37
C MET A 145 -4.94 1.95 -8.33
N ASP A 146 -4.51 2.71 -7.32
CA ASP A 146 -3.11 3.07 -7.15
C ASP A 146 -2.23 1.84 -6.94
N ILE A 147 -2.67 0.86 -6.14
CA ILE A 147 -1.95 -0.41 -5.97
C ILE A 147 -1.80 -1.14 -7.32
N LYS A 148 -2.85 -1.21 -8.13
CA LYS A 148 -2.78 -1.83 -9.46
C LYS A 148 -1.76 -1.12 -10.37
N ASN A 149 -1.74 0.20 -10.35
CA ASN A 149 -0.79 1.00 -11.11
C ASN A 149 0.65 0.82 -10.60
N VAL A 150 0.84 0.66 -9.29
CA VAL A 150 2.15 0.32 -8.69
C VAL A 150 2.62 -1.05 -9.16
N VAL A 151 1.74 -2.07 -9.17
CA VAL A 151 2.06 -3.39 -9.72
C VAL A 151 2.51 -3.25 -11.19
N LEU A 152 1.74 -2.54 -12.01
CA LEU A 152 2.12 -2.28 -13.40
C LEU A 152 3.48 -1.59 -13.53
N SER A 153 3.76 -0.59 -12.68
CA SER A 153 5.04 0.13 -12.67
C SER A 153 6.21 -0.76 -12.27
N VAL A 154 6.08 -1.54 -11.19
CA VAL A 154 7.10 -2.50 -10.73
C VAL A 154 7.47 -3.46 -11.85
N PHE A 155 6.49 -4.10 -12.48
CA PHE A 155 6.76 -5.08 -13.53
C PHE A 155 7.24 -4.44 -14.83
N LYS A 156 6.81 -3.20 -15.16
CA LYS A 156 7.36 -2.44 -16.27
C LYS A 156 8.83 -2.11 -16.04
N LYS A 157 9.22 -1.71 -14.83
CA LYS A 157 10.62 -1.45 -14.49
C LYS A 157 11.45 -2.74 -14.57
N ALA A 158 10.90 -3.86 -14.11
CA ALA A 158 11.59 -5.15 -14.15
C ALA A 158 11.94 -5.60 -15.59
N THR A 159 11.24 -5.14 -16.64
CA THR A 159 11.62 -5.49 -18.02
C THR A 159 12.90 -4.79 -18.50
N THR A 160 13.35 -3.73 -17.82
CA THR A 160 14.57 -2.99 -18.18
C THR A 160 15.62 -2.98 -17.06
N ASP A 161 15.27 -3.45 -15.86
CA ASP A 161 16.15 -3.55 -14.70
C ASP A 161 16.36 -5.02 -14.33
N GLN A 162 17.48 -5.59 -14.80
CA GLN A 162 17.80 -7.01 -14.63
C GLN A 162 18.00 -7.40 -13.16
N ASN A 163 18.43 -6.45 -12.30
CA ASN A 163 18.57 -6.71 -10.86
C ASN A 163 17.20 -6.86 -10.21
N LEU A 164 16.26 -5.96 -10.55
CA LEU A 164 14.89 -6.04 -10.06
C LEU A 164 14.19 -7.32 -10.57
N GLU A 165 14.36 -7.68 -11.84
CA GLU A 165 13.82 -8.93 -12.38
C GLU A 165 14.33 -10.15 -11.60
N THR A 166 15.64 -10.26 -11.43
CA THR A 166 16.27 -11.37 -10.70
C THR A 166 15.77 -11.43 -9.26
N GLN A 167 15.65 -10.26 -8.60
CA GLN A 167 15.14 -10.16 -7.24
C GLN A 167 13.69 -10.65 -7.11
N ILE A 168 12.80 -10.24 -8.03
CA ILE A 168 11.40 -10.67 -8.05
C ILE A 168 11.32 -12.19 -8.25
N LEU A 169 12.06 -12.73 -9.21
CA LEU A 169 12.08 -14.17 -9.50
C LEU A 169 12.57 -14.98 -8.31
N ALA A 170 13.68 -14.56 -7.69
CA ALA A 170 14.25 -15.23 -6.51
C ALA A 170 13.30 -15.18 -5.31
N TYR A 171 12.63 -14.03 -5.08
CA TYR A 171 11.66 -13.89 -4.00
C TYR A 171 10.46 -14.80 -4.20
N VAL A 172 9.84 -14.79 -5.39
CA VAL A 172 8.68 -15.64 -5.71
C VAL A 172 9.02 -17.13 -5.65
N GLN A 173 10.25 -17.50 -5.99
CA GLN A 173 10.70 -18.89 -5.85
C GLN A 173 10.78 -19.33 -4.38
N SER A 174 11.21 -18.44 -3.49
CA SER A 174 11.38 -18.72 -2.06
C SER A 174 10.06 -18.58 -1.28
N TYR A 175 9.22 -17.65 -1.72
CA TYR A 175 7.94 -17.28 -1.12
C TYR A 175 6.90 -17.23 -2.25
N PRO A 176 6.38 -18.39 -2.69
CA PRO A 176 5.42 -18.43 -3.78
C PRO A 176 4.13 -17.69 -3.39
N PRO A 177 3.51 -16.96 -4.34
CA PRO A 177 2.23 -16.33 -4.09
C PRO A 177 1.17 -17.33 -3.66
N ILE A 178 0.22 -16.88 -2.83
CA ILE A 178 -0.85 -17.74 -2.31
C ILE A 178 -1.70 -18.23 -3.48
N LEU A 179 -1.64 -19.53 -3.75
CA LEU A 179 -2.52 -20.20 -4.68
C LEU A 179 -3.67 -20.79 -3.87
N GLY A 180 -4.86 -20.19 -3.96
CA GLY A 180 -6.06 -20.74 -3.36
C GLY A 180 -6.47 -22.01 -4.10
N ARG A 181 -5.94 -23.18 -3.71
CA ARG A 181 -6.43 -24.50 -4.12
C ARG A 181 -6.17 -25.52 -3.01
N PHE A 182 -7.22 -25.89 -2.30
CA PHE A 182 -7.45 -27.31 -2.06
C PHE A 182 -8.42 -27.74 -3.17
N SER A 183 -7.91 -28.51 -4.13
CA SER A 183 -8.76 -29.27 -5.03
C SER A 183 -9.57 -30.29 -4.25
#